data_AF-A0A520MCX9-F1
#
_entry.id   AF-A0A520MCX9-F1
#
_cell.length_a   1.000
_cell.length_b   1.000
_cell.length_c   1.000
_cell.angle_alpha   90.00
_cell.angle_beta   90.00
_cell.angle_gamma   90.00
#
_symmetry.space_group_name_H-M   'P 1'
#
loop_
_entity.id
_entity.type
_entity.pdbx_description
1 polymer ?
#
loop_
_entity_poly.entity_id
_entity_poly.type
_entity_poly.pdbx_seq_one_letter_code
_entity_poly.pdbx_strand_id
1 'polypeptide(L)'
;METSLYFKTLLILSIQLGIIFVGCFYFLKKAKESYIQGVPFLGLEFIGKKNSRGELDLIPINPDPINEDEKNDSSLVTSDTSNTEKEEEPTKQQALMAKIFLVWMLSMFGMIIFARINTAMGLSLMTITSISFSPLLGVIMLEMDENDGLRAILLTCFITVAAAIVGMYSGIDFSFMRSFLFFGLCALILIGLVRLFFGMTTAMIRAKAIAGAILFSLYLVYDFNRLKQIGDLGVNDWSTALQIAISIYLDILNLLLEILDAMGNS
;
A
#
# COMPACT_ATOMS: atom_id res chain seq x y z
N MET A 1 -2.13 36.90 1.73
CA MET A 1 -1.45 36.18 2.83
C MET A 1 -0.71 35.01 2.21
N GLU A 2 0.61 34.95 2.33
CA GLU A 2 1.33 33.74 1.94
C GLU A 2 1.01 32.64 2.96
N THR A 3 0.60 31.47 2.49
CA THR A 3 0.36 30.31 3.36
C THR A 3 1.68 29.74 3.84
N SER A 4 1.72 29.18 5.05
CA SER A 4 2.94 28.61 5.65
C SER A 4 3.40 27.32 4.96
N LEU A 5 4.68 26.96 5.14
CA LEU A 5 5.24 25.71 4.62
C LEU A 5 4.45 24.50 5.15
N TYR A 6 4.17 24.50 6.46
CA TYR A 6 3.34 23.49 7.12
C TYR A 6 2.00 23.32 6.44
N PHE A 7 1.30 24.43 6.18
CA PHE A 7 -0.01 24.38 5.51
C PHE A 7 0.10 23.79 4.10
N LYS A 8 1.08 24.22 3.30
CA LYS A 8 1.28 23.71 1.94
C LYS A 8 1.56 22.20 1.95
N THR A 9 2.45 21.74 2.82
CA THR A 9 2.80 20.31 2.96
C THR A 9 1.59 19.50 3.41
N LEU A 10 0.88 19.93 4.45
CA LEU A 10 -0.31 19.23 4.94
C LEU A 10 -1.44 19.23 3.91
N LEU A 11 -1.63 20.32 3.16
CA LEU A 11 -2.63 20.37 2.09
C LEU A 11 -2.34 19.34 0.99
N ILE A 12 -1.08 19.24 0.53
CA ILE A 12 -0.69 18.23 -0.45
C ILE A 12 -0.93 16.82 0.12
N LEU A 13 -0.48 16.55 1.35
CA LEU A 13 -0.65 15.25 2.01
C LEU A 13 -2.12 14.86 2.14
N SER A 14 -2.96 15.75 2.67
CA SER A 14 -4.39 15.47 2.88
C SER A 14 -5.13 15.20 1.58
N ILE A 15 -4.82 15.93 0.50
CA ILE A 15 -5.42 15.68 -0.82
C ILE A 15 -5.01 14.31 -1.34
N GLN A 16 -3.72 13.98 -1.29
CA GLN A 16 -3.19 12.76 -1.90
C GLN A 16 -3.60 11.50 -1.12
N LEU A 17 -3.55 11.55 0.22
CA LEU A 17 -4.11 10.49 1.06
C LEU A 17 -5.63 10.37 0.90
N GLY A 18 -6.33 11.50 0.76
CA GLY A 18 -7.76 11.52 0.46
C GLY A 18 -8.10 10.78 -0.83
N ILE A 19 -7.34 11.00 -1.90
CA ILE A 19 -7.48 10.26 -3.18
C ILE A 19 -7.34 8.76 -2.94
N ILE A 20 -6.32 8.32 -2.18
CA ILE A 20 -6.07 6.91 -1.90
C ILE A 20 -7.22 6.28 -1.14
N PHE A 21 -7.60 6.85 0.01
CA PHE A 21 -8.61 6.24 0.86
C PHE A 21 -10.00 6.30 0.23
N VAL A 22 -10.39 7.42 -0.38
CA VAL A 22 -11.67 7.52 -1.10
C VAL A 22 -11.69 6.55 -2.28
N GLY A 23 -10.61 6.46 -3.05
CA GLY A 23 -10.48 5.51 -4.15
C GLY A 23 -10.56 4.05 -3.70
N CYS A 24 -9.88 3.71 -2.59
CA CYS A 24 -9.93 2.40 -1.97
C CYS A 24 -11.35 2.04 -1.48
N PHE A 25 -12.02 2.94 -0.75
CA PHE A 25 -13.40 2.71 -0.31
C PHE A 25 -14.38 2.58 -1.48
N TYR A 26 -14.21 3.39 -2.52
CA TYR A 26 -14.99 3.28 -3.74
C TYR A 26 -14.79 1.91 -4.41
N PHE A 27 -13.54 1.44 -4.48
CA PHE A 27 -13.20 0.11 -5.00
C PHE A 27 -13.88 -1.00 -4.17
N LEU A 28 -13.76 -0.97 -2.84
CA LEU A 28 -14.39 -1.94 -1.94
C LEU A 28 -15.92 -1.96 -2.09
N LYS A 29 -16.55 -0.79 -2.15
CA LYS A 29 -17.98 -0.66 -2.37
C LYS A 29 -18.40 -1.28 -3.70
N LYS A 30 -17.65 -1.01 -4.76
CA LYS A 30 -17.93 -1.55 -6.09
C LYS A 30 -17.72 -3.06 -6.19
N ALA A 31 -16.69 -3.60 -5.53
CA ALA A 31 -16.48 -5.04 -5.42
C ALA A 31 -17.70 -5.73 -4.77
N LYS A 32 -18.21 -5.15 -3.67
CA LYS A 32 -19.42 -5.64 -2.98
C LYS A 32 -20.69 -5.56 -3.82
N GLU A 33 -20.90 -4.45 -4.52
CA GLU A 33 -22.02 -4.31 -5.46
C GLU A 33 -21.96 -5.37 -6.56
N SER A 34 -20.76 -5.63 -7.11
CA SER A 34 -20.54 -6.62 -8.15
C SER A 34 -20.84 -8.04 -7.71
N TYR A 35 -20.38 -8.40 -6.51
CA TYR A 35 -20.66 -9.69 -5.91
C TYR A 35 -22.16 -9.95 -5.75
N ILE A 36 -22.90 -8.99 -5.21
CA ILE A 36 -24.35 -9.11 -5.01
C ILE A 36 -25.09 -9.28 -6.35
N GLN A 37 -24.58 -8.67 -7.42
CA GLN A 37 -25.16 -8.72 -8.75
C GLN A 37 -24.74 -9.94 -9.57
N GLY A 38 -23.75 -10.72 -9.12
CA GLY A 38 -23.19 -11.84 -9.88
C GLY A 38 -22.49 -11.41 -11.17
N VAL A 39 -22.06 -10.15 -11.26
CA VAL A 39 -21.29 -9.62 -12.39
C VAL A 39 -19.83 -9.41 -11.96
N PRO A 40 -18.85 -9.49 -12.87
CA PRO A 40 -17.46 -9.24 -12.52
C PRO A 40 -17.16 -7.73 -12.43
N PHE A 41 -16.43 -7.27 -11.41
CA PHE A 41 -15.99 -5.87 -11.26
C PHE A 41 -14.50 -5.75 -11.51
N LEU A 42 -14.13 -4.88 -12.47
CA LEU A 42 -12.78 -4.84 -13.04
C LEU A 42 -12.31 -6.22 -13.55
N GLY A 43 -13.28 -7.06 -13.94
CA GLY A 43 -13.06 -8.44 -14.31
C GLY A 43 -13.00 -9.41 -13.13
N LEU A 44 -12.86 -8.97 -11.89
CA LEU A 44 -12.80 -9.82 -10.69
C LEU A 44 -14.16 -10.44 -10.37
N GLU A 45 -14.17 -11.77 -10.17
CA GLU A 45 -15.25 -12.48 -9.50
C GLU A 45 -14.92 -12.60 -8.01
N PHE A 46 -15.95 -12.57 -7.16
CA PHE A 46 -15.78 -12.61 -5.72
C PHE A 46 -16.58 -13.78 -5.13
N ILE A 47 -16.02 -14.47 -4.14
CA ILE A 47 -16.79 -15.36 -3.26
C ILE A 47 -17.07 -14.60 -1.98
N GLY A 48 -18.33 -14.62 -1.58
CA GLY A 48 -18.73 -14.21 -0.26
C GLY A 48 -18.43 -15.31 0.75
N LYS A 49 -17.52 -15.04 1.68
CA LYS A 49 -17.33 -15.85 2.88
C LYS A 49 -17.86 -15.06 4.06
N LYS A 50 -18.63 -15.71 4.95
CA LYS A 50 -19.00 -15.04 6.21
C LYS A 50 -17.82 -15.11 7.18
N ASN A 51 -17.40 -13.97 7.71
CA ASN A 51 -16.40 -13.94 8.78
C ASN A 51 -16.98 -14.53 10.08
N SER A 52 -16.14 -14.65 11.11
CA SER A 52 -16.52 -15.18 12.43
C SER A 52 -17.65 -14.38 13.12
N ARG A 53 -17.98 -13.18 12.62
CA ARG A 53 -19.05 -12.29 13.11
C ARG A 53 -20.29 -12.28 12.21
N GLY A 54 -20.28 -13.04 11.11
CA GLY A 54 -21.39 -13.16 10.18
C GLY A 54 -21.46 -12.07 9.10
N GLU A 55 -20.45 -11.20 9.03
CA GLU A 55 -20.31 -10.16 7.99
C GLU A 55 -19.80 -10.80 6.69
N LEU A 56 -20.20 -10.21 5.56
CA LEU A 56 -19.84 -10.68 4.23
C LEU A 56 -18.44 -10.19 3.86
N ASP A 57 -17.49 -11.11 3.84
CA ASP A 57 -16.12 -10.92 3.38
C ASP A 57 -15.97 -11.41 1.94
N LEU A 58 -15.17 -10.73 1.12
CA LEU A 58 -15.09 -10.98 -0.32
C LEU A 58 -13.70 -11.42 -0.71
N ILE A 59 -13.57 -12.69 -1.10
CA ILE A 59 -12.31 -13.24 -1.59
C ILE A 59 -12.34 -13.17 -3.12
N PRO A 60 -11.37 -12.50 -3.77
CA PRO A 60 -11.26 -12.53 -5.23
C PRO A 60 -10.92 -13.96 -5.70
N ILE A 61 -11.69 -14.49 -6.65
CA ILE A 61 -11.40 -15.78 -7.30
C ILE A 61 -10.65 -15.51 -8.60
N ASN A 62 -9.61 -16.29 -8.85
CA ASN A 62 -9.15 -16.52 -10.20
C ASN A 62 -10.08 -17.59 -10.81
N PRO A 63 -10.85 -17.32 -11.88
CA PRO A 63 -11.72 -18.35 -12.43
C PRO A 63 -10.86 -19.51 -12.93
N ASP A 64 -10.95 -20.67 -12.27
CA ASP A 64 -10.44 -21.92 -12.82
C ASP A 64 -11.16 -22.15 -14.17
N PRO A 65 -10.48 -22.64 -15.21
CA PRO A 65 -11.16 -23.07 -16.42
C PRO A 65 -12.16 -24.16 -16.03
N ILE A 66 -13.45 -23.86 -16.14
CA ILE A 66 -14.53 -24.81 -15.89
C ILE A 66 -14.34 -25.96 -16.90
N ASN A 67 -13.82 -27.10 -16.45
CA ASN A 67 -13.96 -28.35 -17.18
C ASN A 67 -15.41 -28.80 -17.00
N GLU A 68 -16.18 -28.79 -18.09
CA GLU A 68 -17.60 -29.21 -18.11
C GLU A 68 -17.80 -30.72 -17.86
N ASP A 69 -16.76 -31.49 -17.55
CA ASP A 69 -16.79 -32.96 -17.62
C ASP A 69 -17.02 -33.70 -16.28
N GLU A 70 -17.14 -33.02 -15.14
CA GLU A 70 -17.45 -33.69 -13.85
C GLU A 70 -18.96 -33.95 -13.66
N LYS A 71 -19.57 -34.55 -14.67
CA LYS A 71 -20.90 -35.14 -14.59
C LYS A 71 -20.92 -36.52 -15.21
N ASN A 72 -20.11 -37.45 -14.69
CA ASN A 72 -20.53 -38.84 -14.57
C ASN A 72 -19.53 -39.70 -13.78
N ASP A 73 -20.12 -40.35 -12.77
CA ASP A 73 -19.85 -41.72 -12.37
C ASP A 73 -18.59 -42.06 -11.54
N SER A 74 -18.88 -43.01 -10.67
CA SER A 74 -18.16 -43.62 -9.58
C SER A 74 -16.92 -44.43 -9.95
N SER A 75 -16.14 -44.72 -8.90
CA SER A 75 -15.21 -45.84 -8.69
C SER A 75 -13.70 -45.56 -8.82
N LEU A 76 -12.96 -46.16 -7.87
CA LEU A 76 -11.51 -46.22 -7.77
C LEU A 76 -10.85 -46.66 -9.09
N VAL A 77 -9.69 -46.09 -9.41
CA VAL A 77 -8.41 -46.82 -9.64
C VAL A 77 -7.29 -45.83 -10.00
N THR A 78 -6.12 -46.13 -9.43
CA THR A 78 -4.79 -45.52 -9.61
C THR A 78 -4.26 -45.61 -11.05
N SER A 79 -3.62 -44.55 -11.54
CA SER A 79 -2.26 -44.60 -12.13
C SER A 79 -1.92 -43.26 -12.82
N ASP A 80 -0.74 -42.74 -12.46
CA ASP A 80 0.20 -41.96 -13.27
C ASP A 80 -0.37 -40.97 -14.29
N THR A 81 -0.18 -39.68 -14.02
CA THR A 81 -0.15 -38.67 -15.08
C THR A 81 0.98 -37.70 -14.81
N SER A 82 1.94 -37.72 -15.72
CA SER A 82 2.96 -36.69 -15.88
C SER A 82 2.28 -35.32 -15.98
N ASN A 83 2.43 -34.51 -14.94
CA ASN A 83 2.01 -33.11 -14.98
C ASN A 83 2.97 -32.35 -15.89
N THR A 84 2.65 -32.28 -17.17
CA THR A 84 3.17 -31.23 -18.03
C THR A 84 2.59 -29.93 -17.51
N GLU A 85 3.40 -29.16 -16.77
CA GLU A 85 3.10 -27.77 -16.39
C GLU A 85 2.79 -26.98 -17.67
N LYS A 86 1.51 -26.81 -17.98
CA LYS A 86 1.08 -25.82 -18.96
C LYS A 86 1.21 -24.47 -18.24
N GLU A 87 2.03 -23.57 -18.80
CA GLU A 87 1.97 -22.15 -18.44
C GLU A 87 0.53 -21.67 -18.59
N GLU A 88 -0.16 -21.44 -17.47
CA GLU A 88 -1.46 -20.77 -17.48
C GLU A 88 -1.26 -19.36 -18.03
N GLU A 89 -1.88 -19.05 -19.17
CA GLU A 89 -1.93 -17.67 -19.64
C GLU A 89 -2.59 -16.80 -18.56
N PRO A 90 -1.99 -15.67 -18.17
CA PRO A 90 -2.56 -14.82 -17.14
C PRO A 90 -3.95 -14.38 -17.56
N THR A 91 -4.95 -14.59 -16.69
CA THR A 91 -6.32 -14.13 -16.94
C THR A 91 -6.28 -12.62 -17.26
N LYS A 92 -7.19 -12.14 -18.13
CA LYS A 92 -7.27 -10.70 -18.50
C LYS A 92 -7.29 -9.77 -17.27
N GLN A 93 -7.75 -10.29 -16.14
CA GLN A 93 -7.83 -9.65 -14.82
C GLN A 93 -6.44 -9.47 -14.18
N GLN A 94 -5.65 -10.55 -14.07
CA GLN A 94 -4.26 -10.49 -13.59
C GLN A 94 -3.42 -9.55 -14.45
N ALA A 95 -3.65 -9.56 -15.77
CA ALA A 95 -3.00 -8.63 -16.70
C ALA A 95 -3.40 -7.15 -16.45
N LEU A 96 -4.64 -6.86 -16.06
CA LEU A 96 -5.06 -5.50 -15.71
C LEU A 96 -4.41 -5.03 -14.41
N MET A 97 -4.43 -5.87 -13.37
CA MET A 97 -3.81 -5.55 -12.07
C MET A 97 -2.30 -5.38 -12.19
N ALA A 98 -1.63 -6.23 -12.99
CA ALA A 98 -0.21 -6.09 -13.30
C ALA A 98 0.10 -4.77 -14.02
N LYS A 99 -0.75 -4.34 -14.97
CA LYS A 99 -0.60 -3.03 -15.63
C LYS A 99 -0.77 -1.88 -14.65
N ILE A 100 -1.77 -1.93 -13.77
CA ILE A 100 -1.97 -0.91 -12.73
C ILE A 100 -0.76 -0.87 -11.78
N PHE A 101 -0.25 -2.03 -11.38
CA PHE A 101 0.96 -2.15 -10.57
C PHE A 101 2.18 -1.54 -11.25
N LEU A 102 2.40 -1.82 -12.55
CA LEU A 102 3.49 -1.22 -13.32
C LEU A 102 3.37 0.30 -13.42
N VAL A 103 2.17 0.82 -13.66
CA VAL A 103 1.92 2.27 -13.68
C VAL A 103 2.22 2.88 -12.31
N TRP A 104 1.73 2.27 -11.23
CA TRP A 104 2.00 2.70 -9.87
C TRP A 104 3.51 2.73 -9.59
N MET A 105 4.23 1.64 -9.87
CA MET A 105 5.66 1.53 -9.65
C MET A 105 6.45 2.58 -10.42
N LEU A 106 6.23 2.71 -11.73
CA LEU A 106 6.93 3.68 -12.57
C LEU A 106 6.62 5.12 -12.13
N SER A 107 5.38 5.42 -11.78
CA SER A 107 4.98 6.74 -11.30
C SER A 107 5.62 7.10 -9.96
N MET A 108 5.77 6.13 -9.04
CA MET A 108 6.40 6.33 -7.74
C MET A 108 7.88 6.70 -7.88
N PHE A 109 8.65 5.96 -8.70
CA PHE A 109 10.05 6.29 -8.98
C PHE A 109 10.18 7.62 -9.73
N GLY A 110 9.29 7.86 -10.70
CA GLY A 110 9.23 9.11 -11.44
C GLY A 110 9.02 10.31 -10.51
N MET A 111 8.05 10.22 -9.59
CA MET A 111 7.73 11.29 -8.64
C MET A 111 8.98 11.75 -7.86
N ILE A 112 9.79 10.82 -7.35
CA ILE A 112 11.00 11.13 -6.56
C ILE A 112 12.03 11.93 -7.39
N ILE A 113 12.16 11.63 -8.68
CA ILE A 113 13.13 12.26 -9.59
C ILE A 113 12.58 13.61 -10.09
N PHE A 114 11.38 13.61 -10.66
CA PHE A 114 10.81 14.76 -11.36
C PHE A 114 10.33 15.87 -10.42
N ALA A 115 9.94 15.55 -9.18
CA ALA A 115 9.56 16.56 -8.19
C ALA A 115 10.69 17.52 -7.83
N ARG A 116 11.96 17.13 -8.03
CA ARG A 116 13.14 17.99 -7.82
C ARG A 116 13.38 18.96 -8.97
N ILE A 117 12.86 18.65 -10.15
CA ILE A 117 13.05 19.44 -11.37
C ILE A 117 11.88 20.40 -11.56
N ASN A 118 10.65 19.90 -11.42
CA ASN A 118 9.44 20.67 -11.63
C ASN A 118 8.33 20.24 -10.66
N THR A 119 7.87 21.19 -9.85
CA THR A 119 6.81 20.97 -8.85
C THR A 119 5.53 20.42 -9.47
N ALA A 120 5.14 20.90 -10.66
CA ALA A 120 3.92 20.45 -11.33
C ALA A 120 4.03 18.99 -11.81
N MET A 121 5.19 18.59 -12.34
CA MET A 121 5.46 17.20 -12.73
C MET A 121 5.53 16.26 -11.53
N GLY A 122 6.15 16.72 -10.44
CA GLY A 122 6.15 15.97 -9.18
C GLY A 122 4.75 15.74 -8.64
N LEU A 123 3.92 16.78 -8.60
CA LEU A 123 2.55 16.71 -8.11
C LEU A 123 1.64 15.86 -9.02
N SER A 124 1.82 15.93 -10.34
CA SER A 124 1.06 15.10 -11.27
C SER A 124 1.42 13.62 -11.12
N LEU A 125 2.70 13.28 -11.00
CA LEU A 125 3.15 11.91 -10.76
C LEU A 125 2.73 11.39 -9.38
N MET A 126 2.72 12.25 -8.36
CA MET A 126 2.16 11.91 -7.04
C MET A 126 0.68 11.57 -7.15
N THR A 127 -0.08 12.35 -7.93
CA THR A 127 -1.51 12.10 -8.17
C THR A 127 -1.75 10.79 -8.93
N ILE A 128 -0.95 10.51 -9.96
CA ILE A 128 -1.00 9.24 -10.69
C ILE A 128 -0.68 8.08 -9.74
N THR A 129 0.35 8.22 -8.90
CA THR A 129 0.71 7.21 -7.89
C THR A 129 -0.47 6.96 -6.94
N SER A 130 -1.09 8.00 -6.40
CA SER A 130 -2.25 7.89 -5.50
C SER A 130 -3.45 7.19 -6.16
N ILE A 131 -3.79 7.56 -7.39
CA ILE A 131 -4.90 6.96 -8.15
C ILE A 131 -4.62 5.49 -8.45
N SER A 132 -3.42 5.16 -8.94
CA SER A 132 -3.04 3.78 -9.27
C SER A 132 -2.88 2.91 -8.03
N PHE A 133 -2.47 3.48 -6.89
CA PHE A 133 -2.37 2.76 -5.62
C PHE A 133 -3.73 2.39 -5.03
N SER A 134 -4.74 3.24 -5.22
CA SER A 134 -6.10 3.07 -4.66
C SER A 134 -6.70 1.67 -4.91
N PRO A 135 -6.78 1.15 -6.15
CA PRO A 135 -7.28 -0.20 -6.40
C PRO A 135 -6.33 -1.31 -5.91
N LEU A 136 -5.01 -1.08 -5.88
CA LEU A 136 -4.05 -2.05 -5.34
C LEU A 136 -4.26 -2.23 -3.83
N LEU A 137 -4.41 -1.13 -3.11
CA LEU A 137 -4.77 -1.14 -1.69
C LEU A 137 -6.16 -1.77 -1.47
N GLY A 138 -7.10 -1.49 -2.38
CA GLY A 138 -8.43 -2.11 -2.35
C GLY A 138 -8.38 -3.64 -2.44
N VAL A 139 -7.53 -4.21 -3.29
CA VAL A 139 -7.36 -5.67 -3.35
C VAL A 139 -6.72 -6.23 -2.08
N ILE A 140 -5.67 -5.57 -1.55
CA ILE A 140 -5.06 -5.97 -0.26
C ILE A 140 -6.11 -5.97 0.86
N MET A 141 -6.99 -4.97 0.88
CA MET A 141 -8.05 -4.85 1.88
C MET A 141 -9.17 -5.89 1.74
N LEU A 142 -9.41 -6.43 0.53
CA LEU A 142 -10.38 -7.51 0.31
C LEU A 142 -9.87 -8.87 0.80
N GLU A 143 -8.55 -9.07 0.74
CA GLU A 143 -7.92 -10.29 1.25
C GLU A 143 -7.85 -10.32 2.79
N MET A 144 -8.15 -9.19 3.44
CA MET A 144 -8.17 -9.03 4.88
C MET A 144 -9.59 -8.98 5.40
N ASP A 145 -9.79 -9.41 6.66
CA ASP A 145 -11.05 -9.18 7.36
C ASP A 145 -11.35 -7.67 7.41
N GLU A 146 -12.57 -7.27 7.04
CA GLU A 146 -12.99 -5.86 6.89
C GLU A 146 -12.64 -5.02 8.13
N ASN A 147 -12.79 -5.60 9.32
CA ASN A 147 -12.50 -4.90 10.56
C ASN A 147 -10.99 -4.77 10.82
N ASP A 148 -10.16 -5.72 10.36
CA ASP A 148 -8.71 -5.63 10.50
C ASP A 148 -8.07 -4.66 9.50
N GLY A 149 -8.60 -4.59 8.28
CA GLY A 149 -8.21 -3.56 7.30
C GLY A 149 -8.46 -2.13 7.81
N LEU A 150 -9.65 -1.88 8.38
CA LEU A 150 -9.97 -0.58 8.99
C LEU A 150 -9.11 -0.26 10.22
N ARG A 151 -8.83 -1.26 11.07
CA ARG A 151 -7.93 -1.10 12.22
C ARG A 151 -6.52 -0.70 11.79
N ALA A 152 -6.00 -1.28 10.72
CA ALA A 152 -4.68 -0.94 10.17
C ALA A 152 -4.62 0.53 9.70
N ILE A 153 -5.65 1.01 9.01
CA ILE A 153 -5.77 2.42 8.60
C ILE A 153 -5.79 3.34 9.82
N LEU A 154 -6.62 3.01 10.82
CA LEU A 154 -6.74 3.81 12.04
C LEU A 154 -5.42 3.84 12.83
N LEU A 155 -4.72 2.71 12.92
CA LEU A 155 -3.43 2.61 13.59
C LEU A 155 -2.36 3.45 12.86
N THR A 156 -2.31 3.38 11.53
CA THR A 156 -1.43 4.21 10.71
C THR A 156 -1.68 5.69 10.95
N CYS A 157 -2.96 6.10 10.98
CA CYS A 157 -3.35 7.48 11.26
C CYS A 157 -2.89 7.92 12.66
N PHE A 158 -3.14 7.10 13.68
CA PHE A 158 -2.73 7.37 15.05
C PHE A 158 -1.21 7.53 15.18
N ILE A 159 -0.43 6.60 14.59
CA ILE A 159 1.03 6.67 14.58
C ILE A 159 1.52 7.92 13.85
N THR A 160 0.90 8.27 12.72
CA THR A 160 1.26 9.48 11.96
C THR A 160 1.04 10.75 12.77
N VAL A 161 -0.09 10.87 13.45
CA VAL A 161 -0.39 12.02 14.31
C VAL A 161 0.56 12.07 15.50
N ALA A 162 0.82 10.94 16.16
CA ALA A 162 1.78 10.87 17.26
C ALA A 162 3.19 11.26 16.80
N ALA A 163 3.64 10.76 15.66
CA ALA A 163 4.93 11.08 15.07
C ALA A 163 5.03 12.57 14.70
N ALA A 164 3.95 13.17 14.18
CA ALA A 164 3.89 14.60 13.91
C ALA A 164 4.06 15.44 15.18
N ILE A 165 3.35 15.08 16.26
CA ILE A 165 3.45 15.75 17.55
C ILE A 165 4.89 15.65 18.09
N VAL A 166 5.47 14.45 18.09
CA VAL A 166 6.84 14.24 18.59
C VAL A 166 7.86 14.96 17.72
N GLY A 167 7.80 14.79 16.40
CA GLY A 167 8.74 15.38 15.46
C GLY A 167 8.74 16.91 15.50
N MET A 168 7.57 17.52 15.60
CA MET A 168 7.46 18.99 15.62
C MET A 168 7.64 19.60 17.03
N TYR A 169 7.22 18.94 18.11
CA TYR A 169 7.10 19.61 19.41
C TYR A 169 7.99 19.05 20.53
N SER A 170 8.74 17.96 20.31
CA SER A 170 9.63 17.41 21.35
C SER A 170 10.81 18.31 21.74
N GLY A 171 11.21 19.25 20.87
CA GLY A 171 12.41 20.06 21.06
C GLY A 171 13.72 19.32 20.78
N ILE A 172 13.64 18.05 20.35
CA ILE A 172 14.81 17.24 19.98
C ILE A 172 15.12 17.47 18.49
N ASP A 173 16.39 17.59 18.16
CA ASP A 173 16.87 17.52 16.78
C ASP A 173 17.07 16.05 16.38
N PHE A 174 16.20 15.53 15.52
CA PHE A 174 16.25 14.14 15.08
C PHE A 174 17.18 13.92 13.87
N SER A 175 17.96 14.93 13.44
CA SER A 175 18.89 14.82 12.32
C SER A 175 19.91 13.68 12.45
N PHE A 176 20.26 13.28 13.69
CA PHE A 176 21.16 12.16 13.96
C PHE A 176 20.63 10.80 13.45
N MET A 177 19.31 10.66 13.27
CA MET A 177 18.69 9.42 12.83
C MET A 177 18.91 9.13 11.34
N ARG A 178 19.31 10.13 10.54
CA ARG A 178 19.40 10.02 9.08
C ARG A 178 20.15 8.79 8.59
N SER A 179 21.34 8.54 9.14
CA SER A 179 22.18 7.41 8.72
C SER A 179 21.57 6.07 9.12
N PHE A 180 21.06 5.96 10.35
CA PHE A 180 20.41 4.75 10.84
C PHE A 180 19.17 4.41 10.00
N LEU A 181 18.32 5.41 9.74
CA LEU A 181 17.11 5.26 8.93
C LEU A 181 17.45 4.81 7.50
N PHE A 182 18.46 5.43 6.88
CA PHE A 182 18.91 5.06 5.54
C PHE A 182 19.36 3.60 5.45
N PHE A 183 20.22 3.14 6.36
CA PHE A 183 20.66 1.75 6.36
C PHE A 183 19.53 0.77 6.71
N GLY A 184 18.61 1.16 7.60
CA GLY A 184 17.41 0.39 7.89
C GLY A 184 16.52 0.21 6.66
N LEU A 185 16.31 1.27 5.88
CA LEU A 185 15.54 1.21 4.64
C LEU A 185 16.21 0.31 3.61
N CYS A 186 17.52 0.43 3.43
CA CYS A 186 18.29 -0.47 2.56
C CYS A 186 18.16 -1.93 3.01
N ALA A 187 18.22 -2.22 4.31
CA ALA A 187 18.05 -3.56 4.83
C ALA A 187 16.64 -4.13 4.52
N LEU A 188 15.57 -3.34 4.70
CA LEU A 188 14.21 -3.77 4.37
C LEU A 188 14.04 -4.04 2.87
N ILE A 189 14.62 -3.20 2.01
CA ILE A 189 14.60 -3.40 0.56
C ILE A 189 15.35 -4.69 0.20
N LEU A 190 16.53 -4.93 0.77
CA LEU A 190 17.29 -6.15 0.54
C LEU A 190 16.53 -7.40 0.99
N ILE A 191 15.87 -7.36 2.15
CA ILE A 191 15.01 -8.47 2.62
C ILE A 191 13.86 -8.70 1.64
N GLY A 192 13.24 -7.63 1.13
CA GLY A 192 12.21 -7.71 0.10
C GLY A 192 12.70 -8.37 -1.19
N LEU A 193 13.93 -8.07 -1.62
CA LEU A 193 14.55 -8.70 -2.79
C LEU A 193 14.92 -10.17 -2.52
N VAL A 194 15.46 -10.50 -1.35
CA VAL A 194 15.78 -11.88 -0.96
C VAL A 194 14.53 -12.75 -0.96
N ARG A 195 13.39 -12.22 -0.49
CA ARG A 195 12.09 -12.91 -0.54
C ARG A 195 11.71 -13.37 -1.95
N LEU A 196 12.05 -12.58 -2.99
CA LEU A 196 11.72 -12.91 -4.38
C LEU A 196 12.44 -14.16 -4.88
N PHE A 197 13.69 -14.39 -4.44
CA PHE A 197 14.51 -15.51 -4.92
C PHE A 197 14.47 -16.74 -4.01
N PHE A 198 14.35 -16.55 -2.70
CA PHE A 198 14.55 -17.62 -1.71
C PHE A 198 13.27 -17.97 -0.93
N GLY A 199 12.21 -17.18 -1.07
CA GLY A 199 11.01 -17.30 -0.23
C GLY A 199 11.27 -16.94 1.23
N MET A 200 10.20 -16.82 2.03
CA MET A 200 10.29 -16.59 3.47
C MET A 200 9.16 -17.28 4.22
N THR A 201 9.40 -17.70 5.46
CA THR A 201 8.34 -18.20 6.35
C THR A 201 7.44 -17.05 6.79
N THR A 202 6.18 -17.36 7.12
CA THR A 202 5.21 -16.39 7.65
C THR A 202 5.74 -15.63 8.86
N ALA A 203 6.50 -16.30 9.75
CA ALA A 203 7.12 -15.66 10.91
C ALA A 203 8.17 -14.60 10.51
N MET A 204 9.01 -14.88 9.50
CA MET A 204 9.99 -13.90 9.00
C MET A 204 9.32 -12.72 8.31
N ILE A 205 8.25 -12.97 7.56
CA ILE A 205 7.44 -11.91 6.93
C ILE A 205 6.84 -10.99 8.00
N ARG A 206 6.18 -11.56 9.02
CA ARG A 206 5.63 -10.77 10.14
C ARG A 206 6.73 -10.01 10.90
N ALA A 207 7.88 -10.62 11.17
CA ALA A 207 8.99 -9.95 11.85
C ALA A 207 9.53 -8.76 11.04
N LYS A 208 9.69 -8.95 9.72
CA LYS A 208 10.05 -7.86 8.80
C LYS A 208 9.00 -6.76 8.80
N ALA A 209 7.71 -7.12 8.82
CA ALA A 209 6.62 -6.16 8.85
C ALA A 209 6.63 -5.31 10.12
N ILE A 210 6.82 -5.92 11.29
CA ILE A 210 6.96 -5.20 12.56
C ILE A 210 8.19 -4.28 12.54
N ALA A 211 9.34 -4.76 12.06
CA ALA A 211 10.55 -3.96 11.94
C ALA A 211 10.35 -2.77 10.98
N GLY A 212 9.66 -2.99 9.86
CA GLY A 212 9.27 -1.97 8.89
C GLY A 212 8.36 -0.92 9.51
N ALA A 213 7.30 -1.34 10.21
CA ALA A 213 6.39 -0.43 10.89
C ALA A 213 7.11 0.48 11.90
N ILE A 214 8.06 -0.07 12.68
CA ILE A 214 8.90 0.72 13.59
C ILE A 214 9.77 1.71 12.78
N LEU A 215 10.43 1.26 11.73
CA LEU A 215 11.31 2.10 10.91
C LEU A 215 10.55 3.26 10.27
N PHE A 216 9.40 3.01 9.64
CA PHE A 216 8.59 4.05 9.01
C PHE A 216 7.96 5.00 10.04
N SER A 217 7.62 4.51 11.24
CA SER A 217 7.21 5.39 12.34
C SER A 217 8.33 6.37 12.74
N LEU A 218 9.58 5.91 12.75
CA LEU A 218 10.75 6.74 13.03
C LEU A 218 11.06 7.72 11.89
N TYR A 219 10.88 7.31 10.64
CA TYR A 219 10.95 8.20 9.48
C TYR A 219 9.91 9.34 9.58
N LEU A 220 8.67 9.05 9.99
CA LEU A 220 7.66 10.09 10.20
C LEU A 220 8.11 11.13 11.23
N VAL A 221 8.64 10.68 12.39
CA VAL A 221 9.19 11.59 13.40
C VAL A 221 10.29 12.46 12.81
N TYR A 222 11.21 11.85 12.06
CA TYR A 222 12.31 12.54 11.38
C TYR A 222 11.81 13.58 10.36
N ASP A 223 10.87 13.22 9.49
CA ASP A 223 10.41 14.12 8.42
C ASP A 223 9.50 15.24 8.93
N PHE A 224 8.71 15.01 9.98
CA PHE A 224 7.99 16.11 10.65
C PHE A 224 8.94 17.04 11.41
N ASN A 225 10.01 16.52 12.01
CA ASN A 225 11.06 17.36 12.60
C ASN A 225 11.78 18.19 11.53
N ARG A 226 12.12 17.57 10.39
CA ARG A 226 12.70 18.26 9.23
C ARG A 226 11.78 19.32 8.66
N LEU A 227 10.47 19.06 8.55
CA LEU A 227 9.47 20.05 8.13
C LEU A 227 9.52 21.28 9.01
N LYS A 228 9.58 21.07 10.33
CA LYS A 228 9.69 22.17 11.28
C LYS A 228 10.98 22.96 11.12
N GLN A 229 12.13 22.28 11.11
CA GLN A 229 13.42 22.95 10.99
C GLN A 229 13.50 23.81 9.73
N ILE A 230 13.01 23.31 8.59
CA ILE A 230 13.02 24.06 7.33
C ILE A 230 12.04 25.25 7.38
N GLY A 231 10.88 25.08 8.01
CA GLY A 231 9.92 26.17 8.23
C GLY A 231 10.49 27.28 9.13
N ASP A 232 11.22 26.90 10.18
CA ASP A 232 11.84 27.84 11.14
C ASP A 232 13.00 28.62 10.49
N LEU A 233 13.62 28.09 9.44
CA LEU A 233 14.59 28.80 8.61
C LEU A 233 13.94 29.82 7.65
N GLY A 234 12.61 29.94 7.65
CA GLY A 234 11.86 30.88 6.81
C GLY A 234 11.61 30.41 5.38
N VAL A 235 11.92 29.15 5.04
CA VAL A 235 11.65 28.58 3.72
C VAL A 235 10.15 28.34 3.56
N ASN A 236 9.56 28.86 2.48
CA ASN A 236 8.11 28.81 2.28
C ASN A 236 7.70 28.68 0.80
N ASP A 237 8.30 27.76 0.05
CA ASP A 237 7.97 27.53 -1.35
C ASP A 237 7.25 26.18 -1.57
N TRP A 238 6.51 26.09 -2.67
CA TRP A 238 5.73 24.89 -3.03
C TRP A 238 6.61 23.69 -3.42
N SER A 239 7.84 23.91 -3.90
CA SER A 239 8.75 22.82 -4.28
C SER A 239 9.23 22.09 -3.03
N THR A 240 9.71 22.85 -2.04
CA THR A 240 10.11 22.32 -0.74
C THR A 240 8.93 21.64 -0.03
N ALA A 241 7.75 22.27 -0.05
CA ALA A 241 6.54 21.68 0.53
C ALA A 241 6.21 20.33 -0.10
N LEU A 242 6.28 20.23 -1.44
CA LEU A 242 6.04 18.99 -2.19
C LEU A 242 7.09 17.93 -1.86
N GLN A 243 8.37 18.27 -1.79
CA GLN A 243 9.43 17.32 -1.49
C GLN A 243 9.27 16.70 -0.10
N ILE A 244 8.92 17.51 0.90
CA ILE A 244 8.65 17.01 2.26
C ILE A 244 7.34 16.20 2.28
N ALA A 245 6.31 16.66 1.58
CA ALA A 245 5.07 15.91 1.45
C ALA A 245 5.28 14.53 0.81
N ILE A 246 6.14 14.41 -0.20
CA ILE A 246 6.47 13.12 -0.84
C ILE A 246 7.13 12.18 0.17
N SER A 247 8.10 12.65 0.96
CA SER A 247 8.75 11.83 2.00
C SER A 247 7.72 11.30 3.00
N ILE A 248 6.96 12.21 3.64
CA ILE A 248 5.94 11.83 4.63
C ILE A 248 4.87 10.92 4.01
N TYR A 249 4.44 11.19 2.77
CA TYR A 249 3.49 10.34 2.04
C TYR A 249 4.00 8.91 1.88
N LEU A 250 5.24 8.74 1.43
CA LEU A 250 5.84 7.41 1.26
C LEU A 250 5.97 6.69 2.60
N ASP A 251 6.32 7.39 3.67
CA ASP A 251 6.41 6.78 5.00
C ASP A 251 5.05 6.35 5.54
N ILE A 252 3.99 7.15 5.33
CA ILE A 252 2.62 6.78 5.70
C ILE A 252 2.16 5.54 4.91
N LEU A 253 2.40 5.51 3.59
CA LEU A 253 2.00 4.37 2.77
C LEU A 253 2.76 3.10 3.12
N ASN A 254 4.08 3.21 3.32
CA ASN A 254 4.88 2.06 3.72
C ASN A 254 4.47 1.59 5.12
N LEU A 255 4.27 2.49 6.09
CA LEU A 255 3.76 2.14 7.41
C LEU A 255 2.42 1.40 7.32
N LEU A 256 1.49 1.88 6.49
CA LEU A 256 0.21 1.21 6.27
C LEU A 256 0.41 -0.21 5.74
N LEU A 257 1.23 -0.37 4.70
CA LEU A 257 1.50 -1.68 4.09
C LEU A 257 2.17 -2.65 5.08
N GLU A 258 3.11 -2.18 5.90
CA GLU A 258 3.74 -3.02 6.92
C GLU A 258 2.76 -3.41 8.04
N ILE A 259 1.87 -2.52 8.46
CA ILE A 259 0.82 -2.85 9.45
C ILE A 259 -0.16 -3.88 8.86
N LEU A 260 -0.57 -3.69 7.59
CA LEU A 260 -1.44 -4.65 6.89
C LEU A 260 -0.77 -6.03 6.78
N ASP A 261 0.50 -6.10 6.38
CA ASP A 261 1.23 -7.38 6.25
C ASP A 261 1.47 -8.06 7.62
N ALA A 262 1.65 -7.27 8.69
CA ALA A 262 1.75 -7.77 10.06
C ALA A 262 0.43 -8.35 10.59
N MET A 263 -0.71 -7.77 10.18
CA MET A 263 -2.05 -8.19 10.61
C MET A 263 -2.65 -9.29 9.73
N GLY A 264 -2.51 -9.21 8.40
CA GLY A 264 -3.11 -10.16 7.45
C GLY A 264 -2.46 -11.54 7.48
N ASN A 265 -1.20 -11.63 7.91
CA ASN A 265 -0.52 -12.91 8.03
C ASN A 265 -0.85 -13.66 9.33
N SER A 266 -1.79 -13.21 10.18
CA SER A 266 -2.05 -13.72 11.54
C SER A 266 -2.69 -15.09 11.63
#